data_AF-A0A3M8Q0K7-F1
#
_entry.id   AF-A0A3M8Q0K7-F1
#
_cell.length_a   1.000
_cell.length_b   1.000
_cell.length_c   1.000
_cell.angle_alpha   90.00
_cell.angle_beta   90.00
_cell.angle_gamma   90.00
#
_symmetry.space_group_name_H-M   'P 1'
#
loop_
_entity.id
_entity.type
_entity.pdbx_description
1 polymer ?
#
loop_
_entity_poly.entity_id
_entity_poly.type
_entity_poly.pdbx_seq_one_letter_code
_entity_poly.pdbx_strand_id
1 'polypeptide(L)'
;MSPKILFSAALIGLTSFFVSTNAFAFEDYCTPKLNTYLESVQKTVDSKYVAQRQKDVAQKILDRVKNSRNDTEDCVLLSKLLP
;
A
#
# COMPACT_ATOMS: atom_id res chain seq x y z
N MET A 1 18.79 40.60 -51.81
CA MET A 1 18.67 40.84 -50.36
C MET A 1 17.45 40.10 -49.87
N SER A 2 17.62 39.30 -48.82
CA SER A 2 16.84 38.12 -48.41
C SER A 2 15.35 38.34 -48.08
N PRO A 3 14.50 37.30 -48.17
CA PRO A 3 13.09 37.37 -47.79
C PRO A 3 12.97 37.44 -46.26
N LYS A 4 12.26 38.44 -45.76
CA LYS A 4 11.89 38.53 -44.34
C LYS A 4 10.73 37.56 -44.10
N ILE A 5 11.08 36.40 -43.56
CA ILE A 5 10.14 35.37 -43.15
C ILE A 5 9.33 35.92 -41.97
N LEU A 6 8.08 36.32 -42.25
CA LEU A 6 7.08 36.62 -41.22
C LEU A 6 6.61 35.29 -40.62
N PHE A 7 7.37 34.79 -39.65
CA PHE A 7 6.92 33.72 -38.76
C PHE A 7 5.79 34.28 -37.89
N SER A 8 4.54 34.05 -38.30
CA SER A 8 3.40 34.19 -37.39
C SER A 8 3.56 33.17 -36.28
N ALA A 9 3.85 33.66 -35.07
CA ALA A 9 3.95 32.88 -33.86
C ALA A 9 2.61 32.24 -33.52
N ALA A 10 2.41 31.00 -33.98
CA ALA A 10 1.41 30.11 -33.42
C ALA A 10 1.94 29.60 -32.06
N LEU A 11 1.77 30.43 -31.03
CA LEU A 11 1.98 30.06 -29.63
C LEU A 11 0.68 30.34 -28.86
N ILE A 12 -0.33 29.51 -29.10
CA ILE A 12 -1.41 29.34 -28.11
C ILE A 12 -0.84 28.37 -27.08
N GLY A 13 -0.14 28.96 -26.11
CA GLY A 13 0.39 28.28 -24.96
C GLY A 13 -0.73 27.77 -24.06
N LEU A 14 -0.65 26.48 -23.75
CA LEU A 14 -0.74 25.91 -22.40
C LEU A 14 -1.60 26.69 -21.38
N THR A 15 -2.78 26.15 -21.08
CA THR A 15 -3.04 25.65 -19.73
C THR A 15 -3.99 24.46 -19.85
N SER A 16 -3.40 23.27 -19.95
CA SER A 16 -4.10 22.05 -19.56
C SER A 16 -4.60 22.27 -18.14
N PHE A 17 -5.92 22.34 -17.98
CA PHE A 17 -6.56 22.20 -16.69
C PHE A 17 -6.22 20.80 -16.16
N PHE A 18 -5.06 20.68 -15.52
CA PHE A 18 -4.85 19.69 -14.48
C PHE A 18 -5.77 20.11 -13.34
N VAL A 19 -7.06 19.85 -13.51
CA VAL A 19 -7.91 19.57 -12.36
C VAL A 19 -7.33 18.28 -11.83
N SER A 20 -6.35 18.41 -10.93
CA SER A 20 -6.03 17.37 -9.98
C SER A 20 -7.33 17.15 -9.23
N THR A 21 -8.13 16.22 -9.75
CA THR A 21 -8.98 15.43 -8.89
C THR A 21 -8.00 14.76 -7.95
N ASN A 22 -7.72 15.44 -6.83
CA ASN A 22 -7.43 14.77 -5.57
C ASN A 22 -8.72 14.00 -5.24
N ALA A 23 -9.02 12.98 -6.07
CA ALA A 23 -9.75 11.82 -5.65
C ALA A 23 -8.91 11.36 -4.49
N PHE A 24 -9.41 11.61 -3.29
CA PHE A 24 -8.92 11.06 -2.06
C PHE A 24 -8.73 9.56 -2.31
N ALA A 25 -7.54 9.15 -2.70
CA ALA A 25 -7.05 7.83 -2.41
C ALA A 25 -7.07 7.81 -0.89
N PHE A 26 -8.14 7.24 -0.34
CA PHE A 26 -8.19 6.85 1.06
C PHE A 26 -7.07 5.82 1.18
N GLU A 27 -5.84 6.32 1.38
CA GLU A 27 -4.64 5.51 1.35
C GLU A 27 -4.88 4.35 2.29
N ASP A 28 -4.64 3.16 1.77
CA ASP A 28 -4.88 1.90 2.44
C ASP A 28 -3.94 1.79 3.65
N TYR A 29 -4.28 2.51 4.72
CA TYR A 29 -3.48 2.69 5.93
C TYR A 29 -3.27 1.37 6.67
N CYS A 30 -4.21 0.44 6.47
CA CYS A 30 -4.23 -0.83 7.15
C CYS A 30 -3.31 -1.86 6.50
N THR A 31 -3.18 -1.87 5.17
CA THR A 31 -2.27 -2.76 4.45
C THR A 31 -0.80 -2.70 4.92
N PRO A 32 -0.12 -1.53 4.99
CA PRO A 32 1.26 -1.45 5.45
C PRO A 32 1.39 -1.81 6.94
N LYS A 33 0.38 -1.48 7.75
CA LYS A 33 0.36 -1.80 9.18
C LYS A 33 0.16 -3.30 9.43
N LEU A 34 -0.72 -3.94 8.66
CA LEU A 34 -0.93 -5.38 8.68
C LEU A 34 0.32 -6.12 8.22
N ASN A 35 0.95 -5.69 7.13
CA ASN A 35 2.20 -6.27 6.64
C ASN A 35 3.31 -6.18 7.71
N THR A 36 3.49 -5.01 8.34
CA THR A 36 4.47 -4.81 9.43
C THR A 36 4.20 -5.75 10.61
N TYR A 37 2.93 -5.91 11.00
CA TYR A 37 2.55 -6.85 12.04
C TYR A 37 2.90 -8.30 11.64
N LEU A 38 2.52 -8.73 10.44
CA LEU A 38 2.82 -10.07 9.94
C LEU A 38 4.31 -10.36 9.85
N GLU A 39 5.14 -9.38 9.48
CA GLU A 39 6.59 -9.52 9.52
C GLU A 39 7.13 -9.81 10.92
N SER A 40 6.58 -9.15 11.95
CA SER A 40 6.97 -9.40 13.35
C SER A 40 6.54 -10.81 13.80
N VAL A 41 5.37 -11.27 13.36
CA VAL A 41 4.87 -12.62 13.61
C VAL A 41 5.74 -13.66 12.90
N GLN A 42 6.14 -13.41 11.66
CA GLN A 42 7.07 -14.26 10.90
C GLN A 42 8.43 -14.38 11.62
N LYS A 43 9.00 -13.26 12.10
CA LYS A 43 10.23 -13.29 12.91
C LYS A 43 10.07 -14.13 14.18
N THR A 44 8.87 -14.19 14.75
CA THR A 44 8.57 -15.03 15.93
C THR A 44 8.61 -16.51 15.57
N VAL A 45 8.04 -16.90 14.44
CA VAL A 45 8.10 -18.27 13.90
C VAL A 45 9.55 -18.69 13.65
N ASP A 46 10.32 -17.83 12.98
CA ASP A 46 11.69 -18.11 12.55
C ASP A 46 12.72 -18.05 13.69
N SER A 47 12.37 -17.44 14.83
CA SER A 47 13.31 -17.23 15.93
C SER A 47 13.68 -18.53 16.63
N LYS A 48 14.97 -18.87 16.69
CA LYS A 48 15.46 -20.01 17.48
C LYS A 48 15.31 -19.85 19.01
N TYR A 49 14.96 -18.65 19.49
CA TYR A 49 14.88 -18.31 20.91
C TYR A 49 13.45 -18.26 21.46
N VAL A 50 12.44 -18.46 20.60
CA VAL A 50 11.03 -18.44 20.96
C VAL A 50 10.55 -19.88 21.23
N ALA A 51 9.75 -20.06 22.28
CA ALA A 51 9.19 -21.36 22.63
C ALA A 51 8.28 -21.89 21.53
N GLN A 52 8.28 -23.21 21.29
CA GLN A 52 7.50 -23.78 20.18
C GLN A 52 6.01 -23.44 20.23
N ARG A 53 5.42 -23.43 21.43
CA ARG A 53 4.02 -23.05 21.61
C ARG A 53 3.72 -21.63 21.10
N GLN A 54 4.65 -20.69 21.24
CA GLN A 54 4.49 -19.32 20.74
C GLN A 54 4.65 -19.28 19.22
N LYS A 55 5.52 -20.10 18.65
CA LYS A 55 5.66 -20.28 17.20
C LYS A 55 4.41 -20.87 16.58
N ASP A 56 3.79 -21.86 17.21
CA ASP A 56 2.55 -22.47 16.75
C ASP A 56 1.39 -21.46 16.71
N VAL A 57 1.33 -20.58 17.71
CA VAL A 57 0.34 -19.49 17.73
C VAL A 57 0.63 -18.46 16.64
N ALA A 58 1.89 -18.06 16.49
CA ALA A 58 2.33 -17.14 15.43
C ALA A 58 2.02 -17.70 14.04
N GLN A 59 2.28 -18.99 13.80
CA GLN A 59 1.97 -19.66 12.54
C GLN A 59 0.47 -19.65 12.26
N LYS A 60 -0.37 -19.94 13.27
CA LYS A 60 -1.84 -19.87 13.13
C LYS A 60 -2.33 -18.47 12.77
N ILE A 61 -1.67 -17.43 13.25
CA ILE A 61 -2.00 -16.04 12.90
C ILE A 61 -1.68 -15.79 11.41
N LEU A 62 -0.49 -16.18 10.96
CA LEU A 62 -0.10 -16.07 9.54
C LEU A 62 -1.06 -16.82 8.62
N ASP A 63 -1.40 -18.06 8.97
CA ASP A 63 -2.31 -18.90 8.19
C ASP A 63 -3.72 -18.29 8.13
N ARG A 64 -4.23 -17.77 9.26
CA ARG A 64 -5.53 -17.10 9.31
C ARG A 64 -5.57 -15.90 8.38
N VAL A 65 -4.53 -15.06 8.41
CA VAL A 65 -4.49 -13.86 7.57
C VAL A 65 -4.38 -14.25 6.11
N LYS A 66 -3.50 -15.19 5.76
CA LYS A 66 -3.37 -15.70 4.39
C LYS A 66 -4.71 -16.21 3.83
N ASN A 67 -5.48 -16.91 4.65
CA ASN A 67 -6.78 -17.47 4.24
C ASN A 67 -7.90 -16.43 4.19
N SER A 68 -7.80 -15.33 4.95
CA SER A 68 -8.89 -14.35 5.08
C SER A 68 -8.67 -13.07 4.27
N ARG A 69 -7.43 -12.77 3.86
CA ARG A 69 -7.05 -11.50 3.20
C ARG A 69 -7.76 -11.28 1.86
N ASN A 70 -8.02 -12.35 1.12
CA ASN A 70 -8.72 -12.24 -0.16
C ASN A 70 -10.22 -11.91 0.01
N ASP A 71 -10.79 -12.29 1.15
CA ASP A 71 -12.24 -12.19 1.41
C ASP A 71 -12.59 -11.07 2.39
N THR A 72 -11.60 -10.52 3.11
CA THR A 72 -11.78 -9.55 4.20
C THR A 72 -10.78 -8.41 4.05
N GLU A 73 -11.26 -7.16 4.17
CA GLU A 73 -10.41 -5.97 4.13
C GLU A 73 -9.31 -5.99 5.20
N ASP A 74 -8.12 -5.51 4.84
CA ASP A 74 -6.93 -5.50 5.70
C ASP A 74 -7.16 -4.74 7.01
N CYS A 75 -8.00 -3.68 7.01
CA CYS A 75 -8.40 -2.96 8.22
C CYS A 75 -9.20 -3.83 9.21
N VAL A 76 -10.14 -4.63 8.70
CA VAL A 76 -10.97 -5.51 9.53
C VAL A 76 -10.12 -6.63 10.09
N LEU A 77 -9.22 -7.20 9.29
CA LEU A 77 -8.27 -8.21 9.76
C LEU A 77 -7.35 -7.66 10.85
N LEU A 78 -6.80 -6.47 10.64
CA LEU A 78 -5.95 -5.82 11.63
C LEU A 78 -6.68 -5.62 12.97
N SER A 79 -7.94 -5.17 12.94
CA SER A 79 -8.76 -4.97 14.14
C SER A 79 -9.09 -6.27 14.89
N LYS A 80 -9.12 -7.41 14.21
CA LYS A 80 -9.38 -8.73 14.82
C LYS A 80 -8.12 -9.38 15.41
N LEU A 81 -6.95 -8.92 14.98
CA LEU A 81 -5.65 -9.48 15.38
C LEU A 81 -4.97 -8.64 16.46
N LEU A 82 -5.18 -7.33 16.44
CA LEU A 82 -4.71 -6.42 17.46
C LEU A 82 -5.79 -6.26 18.54
N PRO A 83 -5.45 -6.42 19.83
CA PRO A 83 -6.34 -6.05 20.93
C PRO A 83 -6.59 -4.54 21.00
#